data_AF-A0A9E4EPL1-F1
#
_entry.id   AF-A0A9E4EPL1-F1
#
_cell.length_a   1.000
_cell.length_b   1.000
_cell.length_c   1.000
_cell.angle_alpha   90.00
_cell.angle_beta   90.00
_cell.angle_gamma   90.00
#
_symmetry.space_group_name_H-M   'P 1'
#
loop_
_entity.id
_entity.type
_entity.pdbx_description
1 polymer ?
#
loop_
_entity_poly.entity_id
_entity_poly.type
_entity_poly.pdbx_seq_one_letter_code
_entity_poly.pdbx_strand_id
1 'polypeptide(L)'
;MEVVPVKLTSLDIRKQEFKRVFRGLDPDEVTAFLETVADAFEALNRERLQALDREAGMQEKVERYVQMETTLQEMLKTAQLAADDVRENART
;
A
#
# COMPACT_ATOMS: atom_id res chain seq x y z
N MET A 1 -7.08 -2.21 6.03
CA MET A 1 -7.32 -3.29 5.06
C MET A 1 -6.51 -4.49 5.52
N GLU A 2 -7.15 -5.57 5.94
CA GLU A 2 -6.44 -6.74 6.47
C GLU A 2 -5.69 -7.42 5.33
N VAL A 3 -4.35 -7.46 5.41
CA VAL A 3 -3.52 -8.14 4.41
C VAL A 3 -3.79 -9.62 4.58
N VAL A 4 -4.67 -10.18 3.74
CA VAL A 4 -4.92 -11.62 3.73
C VAL A 4 -3.57 -12.29 3.47
N PRO A 5 -3.07 -13.11 4.41
CA PRO A 5 -1.80 -13.78 4.23
C PRO A 5 -1.94 -14.68 3.01
N VAL A 6 -1.06 -14.47 2.04
CA VAL A 6 -0.97 -15.31 0.86
C VAL A 6 -0.64 -16.72 1.35
N LYS A 7 -1.62 -17.62 1.32
CA LYS A 7 -1.50 -19.01 1.80
C LYS A 7 -0.59 -19.89 0.92
N LEU A 8 0.01 -19.31 -0.12
CA LEU A 8 0.83 -19.99 -1.12
C LEU A 8 2.02 -19.10 -1.49
N THR A 9 3.23 -19.55 -1.21
CA THR A 9 4.47 -18.82 -1.57
C THR A 9 5.05 -19.33 -2.89
N SER A 10 5.96 -18.56 -3.51
CA SER A 10 6.73 -19.05 -4.67
C SER A 10 7.51 -20.33 -4.34
N LEU A 11 7.99 -20.46 -3.10
CA LEU A 11 8.64 -21.67 -2.61
C LEU A 11 7.67 -22.87 -2.53
N ASP A 12 6.44 -22.64 -2.10
CA ASP A 12 5.41 -23.68 -2.07
C ASP A 12 5.06 -24.15 -3.48
N ILE A 13 4.99 -23.23 -4.46
CA ILE A 13 4.75 -23.56 -5.87
C ILE A 13 5.91 -24.41 -6.41
N ARG A 14 7.17 -24.02 -6.15
CA ARG A 14 8.37 -24.77 -6.58
C ARG A 14 8.44 -26.18 -5.98
N LYS A 15 7.98 -26.32 -4.73
CA LYS A 15 7.98 -27.60 -3.99
C LYS A 15 6.72 -28.42 -4.18
N GLN A 16 5.77 -27.96 -5.00
CA GLN A 16 4.51 -28.67 -5.19
C GLN A 16 4.76 -30.01 -5.90
N GLU A 17 4.45 -31.10 -5.22
CA GLU A 17 4.52 -32.44 -5.78
C GLU A 17 3.15 -32.90 -6.29
N PHE A 18 3.13 -33.60 -7.42
CA PHE A 18 1.93 -34.18 -8.01
C PHE A 18 2.04 -35.70 -8.06
N LYS A 19 0.93 -36.39 -7.75
CA LYS A 19 0.85 -37.84 -7.89
C LYS A 19 0.91 -38.22 -9.37
N ARG A 20 1.73 -39.23 -9.69
CA ARG A 20 1.79 -39.79 -11.05
C ARG A 20 0.59 -40.72 -11.28
N VAL A 21 -0.04 -40.59 -12.45
CA VAL A 21 -1.18 -41.41 -12.88
C VAL A 21 -0.97 -41.90 -14.30
N PHE A 22 -1.60 -43.02 -14.65
CA PHE A 22 -1.51 -43.58 -16.01
C PHE A 22 -2.05 -42.58 -17.05
N ARG A 23 -1.27 -42.31 -18.09
CA ARG A 23 -1.53 -41.25 -19.11
C ARG A 23 -1.65 -39.83 -18.53
N GLY A 24 -0.92 -39.53 -17.45
CA GLY A 24 -0.77 -38.16 -16.94
C GLY A 24 0.14 -37.29 -17.80
N LEU A 25 0.24 -36.00 -17.42
CA LEU A 25 1.17 -35.05 -18.03
C LEU A 25 2.63 -35.44 -17.75
N ASP A 26 3.53 -34.98 -18.63
CA ASP A 26 4.97 -35.14 -18.44
C ASP A 26 5.42 -34.40 -17.16
N PRO A 27 6.01 -35.10 -16.17
CA PRO A 27 6.50 -34.48 -14.95
C PRO A 27 7.50 -33.34 -15.20
N ASP A 28 8.35 -33.46 -16.22
CA ASP A 28 9.39 -32.47 -16.50
C ASP A 28 8.78 -31.17 -17.05
N GLU A 29 7.77 -31.28 -17.93
CA GLU A 29 7.01 -30.13 -18.42
C GLU A 29 6.24 -29.43 -17.29
N VAL A 30 5.62 -30.22 -16.40
CA VAL A 30 4.91 -29.68 -15.24
C VAL A 30 5.89 -28.93 -14.32
N THR A 31 7.05 -29.49 -14.02
CA THR A 31 8.06 -28.82 -13.20
C THR A 31 8.57 -27.53 -13.85
N ALA A 32 8.86 -27.53 -15.15
CA ALA A 32 9.28 -26.32 -15.86
C ALA A 32 8.21 -25.22 -15.83
N PHE A 33 6.93 -25.60 -15.94
CA PHE A 33 5.82 -24.66 -15.79
C PHE A 33 5.72 -24.09 -14.38
N LEU A 34 5.85 -24.93 -13.33
CA LEU A 34 5.81 -24.48 -11.94
C LEU A 34 6.95 -23.50 -11.61
N GLU A 35 8.14 -23.71 -12.15
CA GLU A 35 9.26 -22.77 -12.03
C GLU A 35 8.89 -21.40 -12.60
N THR A 36 8.33 -21.37 -13.81
CA THR A 36 7.88 -20.13 -14.47
C THR A 36 6.77 -19.44 -13.67
N VAL A 37 5.80 -20.20 -13.16
CA VAL A 37 4.72 -19.67 -12.33
C VAL A 37 5.25 -19.11 -11.02
N ALA A 38 6.19 -19.80 -10.37
CA ALA A 38 6.79 -19.34 -9.13
C ALA A 38 7.56 -18.03 -9.29
N ASP A 39 8.29 -17.87 -10.39
CA ASP A 39 9.01 -16.64 -10.72
C ASP A 39 8.06 -15.47 -10.96
N ALA A 40 7.01 -15.69 -11.75
CA ALA A 40 5.98 -14.68 -11.98
C ALA A 40 5.25 -14.30 -10.68
N PHE A 41 5.00 -15.28 -9.81
CA PHE A 41 4.38 -15.06 -8.51
C PHE A 41 5.26 -14.23 -7.57
N GLU A 42 6.56 -14.52 -7.54
CA GLU A 42 7.52 -13.73 -6.75
C GLU A 42 7.60 -12.29 -7.25
N ALA A 43 7.66 -12.09 -8.58
CA ALA A 43 7.66 -10.77 -9.19
C ALA A 43 6.39 -9.98 -8.83
N LEU A 44 5.22 -10.60 -8.92
CA LEU A 44 3.95 -9.99 -8.54
C LEU A 44 3.90 -9.63 -7.05
N ASN A 45 4.40 -10.51 -6.18
CA ASN A 45 4.42 -10.24 -4.75
C ASN A 45 5.37 -9.08 -4.41
N ARG A 46 6.52 -8.98 -5.10
CA ARG A 46 7.44 -7.86 -4.97
C ARG A 46 6.81 -6.54 -5.41
N GLU A 47 6.13 -6.53 -6.56
CA GLU A 47 5.40 -5.35 -7.05
C GLU A 47 4.29 -4.94 -6.07
N ARG A 48 3.55 -5.91 -5.53
CA ARG A 48 2.52 -5.67 -4.51
C ARG A 48 3.11 -5.00 -3.27
N LEU A 49 4.24 -5.48 -2.75
CA LEU A 49 4.91 -4.86 -1.60
C LEU A 49 5.35 -3.42 -1.90
N GLN A 50 5.91 -3.18 -3.09
CA GLN A 50 6.28 -1.82 -3.52
C GLN A 50 5.06 -0.90 -3.71
N ALA A 51 3.92 -1.44 -4.14
CA ALA A 51 2.68 -0.67 -4.24
C ALA A 51 2.16 -0.28 -2.86
N LEU A 52 2.16 -1.21 -1.89
CA LEU A 52 1.74 -0.94 -0.51
C LEU A 52 2.64 0.10 0.17
N ASP A 53 3.95 0.05 -0.05
CA ASP A 53 4.89 1.05 0.49
C ASP A 53 4.62 2.45 -0.10
N ARG A 54 4.38 2.52 -1.42
CA ARG A 54 3.96 3.77 -2.08
C ARG A 54 2.63 4.29 -1.54
N GLU A 55 1.65 3.41 -1.34
CA GLU A 55 0.35 3.78 -0.78
C GLU A 55 0.50 4.36 0.62
N ALA A 56 1.28 3.70 1.50
CA ALA A 56 1.58 4.20 2.83
C ALA A 56 2.24 5.58 2.81
N GLY A 57 3.24 5.79 1.94
CA GLY A 57 3.90 7.08 1.79
C GLY A 57 3.00 8.18 1.22
N MET A 58 2.01 7.84 0.39
CA MET A 58 1.02 8.81 -0.08
C MET A 58 0.01 9.15 1.02
N GLN A 59 -0.41 8.17 1.82
CA GLN A 59 -1.30 8.38 2.95
C GLN A 59 -0.67 9.34 3.98
N GLU A 60 0.61 9.16 4.31
CA GLU A 60 1.35 10.07 5.19
C GLU A 60 1.38 11.52 4.66
N LYS A 61 1.60 11.68 3.35
CA LYS A 61 1.58 13.01 2.71
C LYS A 61 0.21 13.67 2.80
N VAL A 62 -0.86 12.91 2.56
CA VAL A 62 -2.24 13.40 2.68
C VAL A 62 -2.50 13.87 4.12
N GLU A 63 -2.14 13.07 5.12
CA GLU A 63 -2.30 13.44 6.52
C GLU A 63 -1.54 14.71 6.87
N ARG A 64 -0.30 14.86 6.39
CA ARG A 64 0.48 16.08 6.57
C ARG A 64 -0.18 17.30 5.91
N TYR A 65 -0.75 17.17 4.71
CA TYR A 65 -1.47 18.26 4.07
C TYR A 65 -2.72 18.67 4.84
N VAL A 66 -3.49 17.72 5.35
CA VAL A 66 -4.67 17.98 6.18
C VAL A 66 -4.30 18.70 7.48
N GLN A 67 -3.19 18.31 8.12
CA GLN A 67 -2.67 19.01 9.31
C GLN A 67 -2.28 20.45 8.98
N MET A 68 -1.54 20.66 7.88
CA MET A 68 -1.13 21.99 7.44
C MET A 68 -2.32 22.87 7.11
N GLU A 69 -3.35 22.33 6.44
CA GLU A 69 -4.59 23.04 6.17
C GLU A 69 -5.29 23.47 7.47
N THR A 70 -5.41 22.56 8.44
CA THR A 70 -5.99 22.85 9.76
C THR A 70 -5.24 23.99 10.44
N THR A 71 -3.90 23.94 10.50
CA THR A 71 -3.11 24.99 11.12
C THR A 71 -3.27 26.34 10.41
N LEU A 72 -3.32 26.35 9.07
CA LEU A 72 -3.57 27.57 8.30
C LEU A 72 -4.95 28.17 8.60
N GLN A 73 -5.98 27.33 8.71
CA GLN A 73 -7.32 27.77 9.08
C GLN A 73 -7.36 28.40 10.49
N GLU A 74 -6.66 27.80 11.46
CA GLU A 74 -6.52 28.34 12.82
C GLU A 74 -5.78 29.68 12.84
N MET A 75 -4.68 29.82 12.09
CA MET A 75 -3.94 31.08 11.97
C MET A 75 -4.82 32.18 11.36
N LEU A 76 -5.57 31.88 10.30
CA LEU A 76 -6.48 32.83 9.67
C LEU A 76 -7.58 33.30 10.62
N LYS A 77 -8.18 32.38 11.38
CA LYS A 77 -9.18 32.72 12.41
C LYS A 77 -8.57 33.61 13.50
N THR A 78 -7.34 33.31 13.92
CA THR A 78 -6.63 34.10 14.94
C THR A 78 -6.32 35.51 14.43
N ALA A 79 -5.86 35.65 13.18
CA ALA A 79 -5.62 36.94 12.55
C ALA A 79 -6.90 37.77 12.41
N GLN A 80 -8.04 37.14 12.11
CA GLN A 80 -9.35 37.80 12.07
C GLN A 80 -9.75 38.35 13.45
N LEU A 81 -9.66 37.52 14.49
CA LEU A 81 -9.95 37.94 15.87
C LEU A 81 -9.06 39.11 16.30
N ALA A 82 -7.75 39.02 16.05
CA ALA A 82 -6.83 40.11 16.37
C ALA A 82 -7.15 41.41 15.60
N ALA A 83 -7.56 41.32 14.33
CA ALA A 83 -7.95 42.48 13.54
C ALA A 83 -9.25 43.12 14.05
N ASP A 84 -10.21 42.32 14.51
CA ASP A 84 -11.46 42.79 15.08
C ASP A 84 -11.26 43.43 16.47
N ASP A 85 -10.42 42.83 17.31
CA ASP A 85 -10.03 43.41 18.61
C ASP A 85 -9.36 44.79 18.46
N VAL A 86 -8.47 44.95 17.47
CA VAL A 86 -7.84 46.24 17.17
C VAL A 86 -8.87 47.28 16.73
N ARG A 87 -9.89 46.88 15.95
CA ARG A 87 -10.97 47.77 15.50
C ARG A 87 -11.93 48.16 16.63
N GLU A 88 -12.28 47.25 17.52
CA GLU A 88 -13.11 47.56 18.69
C GLU A 88 -12.38 48.53 19.63
N ASN A 89 -11.13 48.24 19.97
CA ASN A 89 -10.33 49.10 20.86
C ASN A 89 -10.10 50.52 20.28
N ALA A 90 -10.10 50.68 18.96
CA ALA A 90 -9.99 51.99 18.31
C ALA A 90 -11.31 52.79 18.30
N ARG A 91 -12.44 52.18 18.66
CA ARG A 91 -13.77 52.82 18.72
C ARG A 91 -14.16 53.29 20.13
N THR A 92 -13.51 52.75 21.16
CA THR A 92 -13.55 53.21 22.55
C THR A 92 -12.49 54.26 22.83
#